data_AF-A0A969KYP3-F1
#
_entry.id   AF-A0A969KYP3-F1
#
_cell.length_a   1.000
_cell.length_b   1.000
_cell.length_c   1.000
_cell.angle_alpha   90.00
_cell.angle_beta   90.00
_cell.angle_gamma   90.00
#
_symmetry.space_group_name_H-M   'P 1'
#
loop_
_entity.id
_entity.type
_entity.pdbx_description
1 polymer ?
#
loop_
_entity_poly.entity_id
_entity_poly.type
_entity_poly.pdbx_seq_one_letter_code
_entity_poly.pdbx_strand_id
1 'polypeptide(L)'
;MAVIPPLLFLAAQGLWWTWQNWLNVAWLRRLAAPLLAGLVILHLVFAILAAPYYLTYYNPLLGGVGQAAQQVPVGWGEGLEQAAAYLNRLPEAGSLTVSSWYSDIFNLYFAGQRTSFSDDGRGQLSADYVVFYINQWQRQKPYPELVNYFRAGEPVFTVKVGSLGSVSGQNGVNWVEVYKAPAAQSASGGPKIEGVAQLLAYKIAGRKEANQVRLFPGEEAAVTLFLRILGPLPEKTTIHVSLADPVAGTNYGMWRSTPWKGEWQVDKIVEWPGQLLLPADLPSGDYRFAASLQNDSGAAVAEFAISEKDPLLRVE
;
A
#
# COMPACT_ATOMS: atom_id res chain seq x y z
N MET A 1 -3.66 -17.59 18.77
CA MET A 1 -2.37 -18.28 18.95
C MET A 1 -2.53 -19.44 19.95
N ALA A 2 -3.13 -20.56 19.56
CA ALA A 2 -3.37 -21.70 20.47
C ALA A 2 -2.17 -22.67 20.61
N VAL A 3 -1.10 -22.45 19.84
CA VAL A 3 0.05 -23.38 19.72
C VAL A 3 1.17 -23.06 20.72
N ILE A 4 1.27 -21.81 21.21
CA ILE A 4 2.34 -21.40 22.13
C ILE A 4 2.25 -22.14 23.48
N PRO A 5 1.07 -22.22 24.14
CA PRO A 5 0.99 -22.89 25.45
C PRO A 5 1.34 -24.40 25.40
N PRO A 6 0.85 -25.19 24.42
CA PRO A 6 1.25 -26.60 24.29
C PRO A 6 2.76 -26.79 24.04
N LEU A 7 3.38 -25.94 23.22
CA LEU A 7 4.82 -26.01 22.97
C LEU A 7 5.65 -25.69 24.21
N LEU A 8 5.24 -24.70 25.01
CA LEU A 8 5.89 -24.40 26.29
C LEU A 8 5.74 -25.55 27.28
N PHE A 9 4.59 -26.21 27.32
CA PHE A 9 4.37 -27.38 28.17
C PHE A 9 5.25 -28.56 27.76
N LEU A 10 5.33 -28.87 26.46
CA LEU A 10 6.21 -29.92 25.94
C LEU A 10 7.69 -29.61 26.21
N ALA A 11 8.12 -28.36 26.02
CA ALA A 11 9.48 -27.93 26.34
C ALA A 11 9.78 -28.08 27.84
N ALA A 12 8.87 -27.65 28.71
CA ALA A 12 9.00 -27.80 30.16
C ALA A 12 9.06 -29.28 30.58
N GLN A 13 8.25 -30.14 29.97
CA GLN A 13 8.25 -31.58 30.22
C GLN A 13 9.57 -32.23 29.77
N GLY A 14 10.10 -31.84 28.61
CA GLY A 14 11.42 -32.27 28.12
C GLY A 14 12.56 -31.83 29.03
N LEU A 15 12.54 -30.58 29.50
CA LEU A 15 13.51 -30.06 30.48
C LEU A 15 13.43 -30.78 31.82
N TRP A 16 12.21 -31.07 32.30
CA TRP A 16 11.99 -31.84 33.52
C TRP A 16 12.50 -33.28 33.41
N TRP A 17 12.18 -33.96 32.30
CA TRP A 17 12.65 -35.32 32.05
C TRP A 17 14.18 -35.39 31.90
N THR A 18 14.79 -34.46 31.17
CA THR A 18 16.26 -34.40 31.05
C THR A 18 16.92 -34.10 32.40
N TRP A 19 16.37 -33.19 33.19
CA TRP A 19 16.84 -32.89 34.55
C TRP A 19 16.82 -34.14 35.45
N GLN A 20 15.73 -34.91 35.45
CA GLN A 20 15.62 -36.12 36.27
C GLN A 20 16.61 -37.23 35.86
N ASN A 21 16.88 -37.37 34.56
CA ASN A 21 17.70 -38.48 34.05
C ASN A 21 19.20 -38.17 33.99
N TRP A 22 19.59 -36.92 33.69
CA TRP A 22 21.00 -36.54 33.51
C TRP A 22 21.72 -36.23 34.83
N LEU A 23 21.00 -35.84 35.88
CA LEU A 23 21.59 -35.55 37.20
C LEU A 23 22.05 -36.78 37.99
N ASN A 24 21.75 -37.98 37.51
CA ASN A 24 22.25 -39.24 38.08
C ASN A 24 23.68 -39.57 37.63
N VAL A 25 24.27 -38.78 36.72
CA VAL A 25 25.62 -38.96 36.20
C VAL A 25 26.54 -37.88 36.77
N ALA A 26 27.44 -38.28 37.68
CA ALA A 26 28.20 -37.37 38.54
C ALA A 26 29.05 -36.30 37.80
N TRP A 27 29.56 -36.61 36.61
CA TRP A 27 30.35 -35.66 35.81
C TRP A 27 29.47 -34.66 35.04
N LEU A 28 28.29 -35.09 34.56
CA LEU A 28 27.30 -34.20 33.92
C LEU A 28 26.77 -33.16 34.91
N ARG A 29 26.61 -33.54 36.19
CA ARG A 29 26.18 -32.61 37.24
C ARG A 29 27.19 -31.48 37.52
N ARG A 30 28.50 -31.73 37.35
CA ARG A 30 29.54 -30.70 37.46
C ARG A 30 29.55 -29.73 36.27
N LEU A 31 29.15 -30.22 35.09
CA LEU A 31 29.04 -29.41 33.87
C LEU A 31 27.67 -28.74 33.72
N ALA A 32 26.65 -29.18 34.44
CA ALA A 32 25.29 -28.66 34.32
C ALA A 32 25.21 -27.16 34.62
N ALA A 33 25.83 -26.69 35.70
CA ALA A 33 25.84 -25.27 36.06
C ALA A 33 26.53 -24.37 35.02
N PRO A 34 27.77 -24.65 34.56
CA PRO A 34 28.39 -23.82 33.52
C PRO A 34 27.69 -23.95 32.15
N LEU A 35 27.12 -25.10 31.80
CA LEU A 35 26.33 -25.25 30.58
C LEU A 35 25.03 -24.43 30.64
N LEU A 36 24.30 -24.48 31.76
CA LEU A 36 23.11 -23.65 31.97
C LEU A 36 23.47 -22.16 31.95
N ALA A 37 24.56 -21.77 32.61
CA ALA A 37 25.04 -20.39 32.57
C ALA A 37 25.40 -19.98 31.13
N GLY A 38 26.09 -20.84 30.37
CA GLY A 38 26.41 -20.62 28.96
C GLY A 38 25.16 -20.47 28.10
N LEU A 39 24.13 -21.30 28.31
CA LEU A 39 22.85 -21.21 27.60
C LEU A 39 22.10 -19.92 27.94
N VAL A 40 22.07 -19.52 29.21
CA VAL A 40 21.46 -18.25 29.65
C VAL A 40 22.20 -17.07 29.03
N ILE A 41 23.53 -17.06 29.06
CA ILE A 41 24.34 -16.01 28.43
C ILE A 41 24.07 -15.97 26.93
N LEU A 42 24.05 -17.12 26.25
CA LEU A 42 23.76 -17.19 24.82
C LEU A 42 22.36 -16.64 24.50
N HIS A 43 21.36 -16.98 25.30
CA HIS A 43 20.00 -16.47 25.13
C HIS A 43 19.93 -14.95 25.35
N LEU A 44 20.61 -14.44 26.38
CA LEU A 44 20.71 -13.00 26.64
C LEU A 44 21.42 -12.28 25.50
N VAL A 45 22.49 -12.84 24.95
CA VAL A 45 23.19 -12.27 23.78
C VAL A 45 22.22 -12.15 22.60
N PHE A 46 21.46 -13.20 22.27
CA PHE A 46 20.47 -13.12 21.19
C PHE A 46 19.33 -12.13 21.49
N ALA A 47 18.84 -12.08 22.73
CA ALA A 47 17.83 -11.11 23.13
C ALA A 47 18.33 -9.67 22.98
N ILE A 48 19.57 -9.39 23.39
CA ILE A 48 20.20 -8.07 23.25
C ILE A 48 20.40 -7.72 21.77
N LEU A 49 20.85 -8.68 20.96
CA LEU A 49 21.05 -8.47 19.51
C LEU A 49 19.73 -8.23 18.75
N ALA A 50 18.63 -8.79 19.25
CA ALA A 50 17.30 -8.57 18.71
C ALA A 50 16.64 -7.28 19.22
N ALA A 51 17.11 -6.70 20.32
CA ALA A 51 16.49 -5.52 20.91
C ALA A 51 16.54 -4.29 19.96
N PRO A 52 15.51 -3.42 19.95
CA PRO A 52 14.22 -3.56 20.63
C PRO A 52 13.19 -4.43 19.88
N TYR A 53 13.55 -4.96 18.72
CA TYR A 53 12.66 -5.67 17.78
C TYR A 53 12.65 -7.18 18.05
N TYR A 54 12.05 -7.62 19.15
CA TYR A 54 12.10 -9.04 19.51
C TYR A 54 11.30 -9.94 18.57
N LEU A 55 10.23 -9.41 17.96
CA LEU A 55 9.33 -10.18 17.09
C LEU A 55 9.89 -10.45 15.69
N THR A 56 11.04 -9.86 15.36
CA THR A 56 11.76 -10.09 14.10
C THR A 56 12.85 -11.14 14.25
N TYR A 57 13.10 -11.68 15.46
CA TYR A 57 14.06 -12.75 15.68
C TYR A 57 13.49 -14.11 15.25
N TYR A 58 14.27 -14.83 14.44
CA TYR A 58 14.02 -16.21 14.04
C TYR A 58 15.31 -17.01 14.16
N ASN A 59 15.20 -18.32 14.41
CA ASN A 59 16.35 -19.18 14.67
C ASN A 59 17.36 -19.15 13.49
N PRO A 60 18.59 -18.62 13.69
CA PRO A 60 19.60 -18.54 12.62
C PRO A 60 20.01 -19.91 12.07
N LEU A 61 19.95 -20.97 12.88
CA LEU A 61 20.26 -22.34 12.44
C LEU A 61 19.24 -22.89 11.45
N LEU A 62 18.03 -22.34 11.42
CA LEU A 62 16.98 -22.67 10.46
C LEU A 62 16.94 -21.67 9.29
N GLY A 63 17.99 -20.86 9.11
CA GLY A 63 18.07 -19.82 8.09
C GLY A 63 17.52 -18.45 8.51
N GLY A 64 17.17 -18.29 9.80
CA GLY A 64 16.76 -17.01 10.38
C GLY A 64 15.51 -16.42 9.71
N VAL A 65 15.41 -15.09 9.76
CA VAL A 65 14.25 -14.36 9.23
C VAL A 65 14.08 -14.52 7.72
N GLY A 66 15.19 -14.69 6.99
CA GLY A 66 15.18 -14.89 5.54
C GLY A 66 14.43 -16.15 5.14
N GLN A 67 14.73 -17.28 5.80
CA GLN A 67 14.01 -18.52 5.53
C GLN A 67 12.58 -18.48 6.07
N ALA A 68 12.36 -17.88 7.25
CA ALA A 68 11.02 -17.77 7.82
C ALA A 68 10.07 -16.98 6.91
N ALA A 69 10.53 -15.85 6.36
CA ALA A 69 9.78 -15.00 5.44
C ALA A 69 9.38 -15.71 4.12
N GLN A 70 9.98 -16.84 3.78
CA GLN A 70 9.59 -17.62 2.61
C GLN A 70 8.56 -18.70 2.93
N GLN A 71 8.46 -19.13 4.20
CA GLN A 71 7.66 -20.28 4.61
C GLN A 71 6.37 -19.88 5.33
N VAL A 72 6.40 -18.78 6.07
CA VAL A 72 5.27 -18.33 6.89
C VAL A 72 5.09 -16.81 6.80
N PRO A 73 3.86 -16.29 6.93
CA PRO A 73 3.64 -14.87 7.10
C PRO A 73 4.36 -14.35 8.35
N VAL A 74 5.18 -13.32 8.19
CA VAL A 74 5.96 -12.70 9.27
C VAL A 74 5.64 -11.22 9.40
N GLY A 75 6.10 -10.61 10.48
CA GLY A 75 5.94 -9.18 10.72
C GLY A 75 4.67 -8.83 11.50
N TRP A 76 4.88 -8.14 12.62
CA TRP A 76 3.83 -7.76 13.59
C TRP A 76 3.75 -6.25 13.87
N GLY A 77 4.29 -5.41 12.96
CA GLY A 77 4.33 -3.96 13.09
C GLY A 77 5.71 -3.36 13.37
N GLU A 78 6.70 -4.20 13.70
CA GLU A 78 8.10 -3.78 13.90
C GLU A 78 8.68 -3.09 12.66
N GLY A 79 9.29 -1.93 12.82
CA GLY A 79 9.87 -1.14 11.73
C GLY A 79 8.92 -0.07 11.18
N LEU A 80 7.62 -0.11 11.49
CA LEU A 80 6.66 0.92 11.04
C LEU A 80 7.00 2.29 11.66
N GLU A 81 7.57 2.33 12.85
CA GLU A 81 8.06 3.54 13.49
C GLU A 81 9.21 4.19 12.70
N GLN A 82 10.07 3.39 12.04
CA GLN A 82 11.13 3.91 11.18
C GLN A 82 10.58 4.47 9.87
N ALA A 83 9.59 3.81 9.26
CA ALA A 83 8.89 4.36 8.10
C ALA A 83 8.18 5.68 8.42
N ALA A 84 7.50 5.74 9.57
CA ALA A 84 6.89 6.97 10.06
C ALA A 84 7.94 8.07 10.34
N ALA A 85 9.06 7.71 10.96
CA ALA A 85 10.15 8.65 11.23
C ALA A 85 10.78 9.21 9.95
N TYR A 86 10.90 8.40 8.90
CA TYR A 86 11.33 8.87 7.58
C TYR A 86 10.33 9.87 7.00
N LEU A 87 9.03 9.52 6.97
CA LEU A 87 7.98 10.38 6.43
C LEU A 87 7.81 11.68 7.22
N ASN A 88 7.98 11.65 8.54
CA ASN A 88 7.93 12.84 9.40
C ASN A 88 9.08 13.84 9.14
N ARG A 89 10.15 13.43 8.44
CA ARG A 89 11.26 14.32 8.05
C ARG A 89 11.03 15.02 6.71
N LEU A 90 10.00 14.63 5.97
CA LEU A 90 9.67 15.26 4.71
C LEU A 90 9.08 16.67 4.94
N PRO A 91 9.24 17.59 3.98
CA PRO A 91 8.56 18.88 4.03
C PRO A 91 7.05 18.70 4.17
N GLU A 92 6.44 19.54 5.00
CA GLU A 92 4.99 19.52 5.26
C GLU A 92 4.46 18.15 5.71
N ALA A 93 5.22 17.38 6.49
CA ALA A 93 4.79 16.04 6.93
C ALA A 93 3.40 16.00 7.58
N GLY A 94 2.94 17.10 8.21
CA GLY A 94 1.59 17.22 8.76
C GLY A 94 0.45 17.29 7.73
N SER A 95 0.74 17.65 6.48
CA SER A 95 -0.23 17.68 5.37
C SER A 95 -0.22 16.39 4.54
N LEU A 96 0.84 15.59 4.63
CA LEU A 96 0.97 14.33 3.89
C LEU A 96 -0.11 13.32 4.29
N THR A 97 -0.75 12.71 3.30
CA THR A 97 -1.65 11.58 3.47
C THR A 97 -0.91 10.28 3.21
N VAL A 98 -0.95 9.34 4.15
CA VAL A 98 -0.25 8.05 4.03
C VAL A 98 -1.22 6.89 4.18
N SER A 99 -1.18 5.95 3.22
CA SER A 99 -1.88 4.67 3.32
C SER A 99 -0.92 3.61 3.84
N SER A 100 -1.13 3.13 5.06
CA SER A 100 -0.25 2.13 5.68
C SER A 100 -1.01 0.88 6.07
N TRP A 101 -0.42 -0.29 5.81
CA TRP A 101 -0.83 -1.50 6.51
C TRP A 101 -0.57 -1.38 8.01
N TYR A 102 -1.40 -2.04 8.80
CA TYR A 102 -1.45 -1.80 10.25
C TYR A 102 -1.50 -0.31 10.57
N SER A 103 -2.41 0.42 9.90
CA SER A 103 -2.62 1.84 10.11
C SER A 103 -2.73 2.18 11.59
N ASP A 104 -3.41 1.35 12.39
CA ASP A 104 -3.57 1.56 13.83
C ASP A 104 -2.24 1.60 14.61
N ILE A 105 -1.22 0.87 14.14
CA ILE A 105 0.13 0.88 14.71
C ILE A 105 0.93 2.05 14.13
N PHE A 106 0.98 2.16 12.80
CA PHE A 106 1.75 3.20 12.10
C PHE A 106 1.35 4.62 12.52
N ASN A 107 0.04 4.85 12.70
CA ASN A 107 -0.55 6.14 13.02
C ASN A 107 -0.16 6.67 14.41
N LEU A 108 0.36 5.83 15.31
CA LEU A 108 0.89 6.25 16.60
C LEU A 108 2.22 7.02 16.45
N TYR A 109 2.94 6.79 15.36
CA TYR A 109 4.26 7.37 15.09
C TYR A 109 4.23 8.46 14.02
N PHE A 110 3.21 8.49 13.16
CA PHE A 110 3.12 9.41 12.03
C PHE A 110 2.30 10.67 12.36
N ALA A 111 2.83 11.84 12.00
CA ALA A 111 2.25 13.14 12.34
C ALA A 111 1.22 13.67 11.30
N GLY A 112 1.20 13.11 10.10
CA GLY A 112 0.34 13.56 9.00
C GLY A 112 -1.08 12.97 9.00
N GLN A 113 -1.73 13.09 7.85
CA GLN A 113 -3.06 12.58 7.60
C GLN A 113 -3.06 11.07 7.33
N ARG A 114 -4.12 10.43 7.79
CA ARG A 114 -4.25 8.97 7.83
C ARG A 114 -5.29 8.55 6.81
N THR A 115 -4.94 7.63 5.93
CA THR A 115 -5.93 6.90 5.15
C THR A 115 -5.78 5.40 5.39
N SER A 116 -6.91 4.72 5.57
CA SER A 116 -6.89 3.27 5.76
C SER A 116 -6.33 2.59 4.53
N PHE A 117 -5.63 1.48 4.74
CA PHE A 117 -5.23 0.60 3.65
C PHE A 117 -6.48 -0.11 3.10
N SER A 118 -7.05 0.41 2.01
CA SER A 118 -8.33 -0.09 1.47
C SER A 118 -8.18 -1.42 0.73
N ASP A 119 -9.21 -2.27 0.82
CA ASP A 119 -9.26 -3.56 0.13
C ASP A 119 -9.41 -3.42 -1.40
N ASP A 120 -9.85 -2.27 -1.89
CA ASP A 120 -10.09 -2.00 -3.32
C ASP A 120 -8.94 -1.25 -4.01
N GLY A 121 -7.93 -0.79 -3.26
CA GLY A 121 -6.77 -0.05 -3.79
C GLY A 121 -6.92 1.47 -3.85
N ARG A 122 -8.10 2.04 -3.54
CA ARG A 122 -8.35 3.49 -3.68
C ARG A 122 -7.52 4.34 -2.73
N GLY A 123 -7.46 3.94 -1.45
CA GLY A 123 -6.71 4.65 -0.42
C GLY A 123 -5.21 4.71 -0.73
N GLN A 124 -4.69 3.67 -1.38
CA GLN A 124 -3.28 3.59 -1.78
C GLN A 124 -2.99 4.51 -2.96
N LEU A 125 -3.89 4.57 -3.94
CA LEU A 125 -3.74 5.47 -5.09
C LEU A 125 -3.97 6.95 -4.73
N SER A 126 -4.81 7.22 -3.73
CA SER A 126 -5.14 8.58 -3.30
C SER A 126 -4.18 9.19 -2.29
N ALA A 127 -3.33 8.38 -1.66
CA ALA A 127 -2.33 8.86 -0.71
C ALA A 127 -1.13 9.53 -1.41
N ASP A 128 -0.37 10.34 -0.68
CA ASP A 128 0.94 10.84 -1.11
C ASP A 128 2.00 9.73 -1.04
N TYR A 129 1.90 8.87 -0.03
CA TYR A 129 2.76 7.70 0.16
C TYR A 129 1.98 6.47 0.58
N VAL A 130 2.51 5.30 0.21
CA VAL A 130 1.99 4.00 0.64
C VAL A 130 3.09 3.24 1.37
N VAL A 131 2.73 2.68 2.52
CA VAL A 131 3.63 1.85 3.33
C VAL A 131 3.18 0.41 3.20
N PHE A 132 3.96 -0.37 2.46
CA PHE A 132 3.82 -1.81 2.37
C PHE A 132 4.63 -2.50 3.45
N TYR A 133 4.04 -3.52 4.03
CA TYR A 133 4.67 -4.36 5.03
C TYR A 133 4.87 -5.78 4.51
N ILE A 134 5.89 -6.48 5.01
CA ILE A 134 6.31 -7.78 4.49
C ILE A 134 5.16 -8.79 4.35
N ASN A 135 4.22 -8.82 5.31
CA ASN A 135 3.08 -9.74 5.24
C ASN A 135 2.16 -9.48 4.04
N GLN A 136 2.06 -8.26 3.53
CA GLN A 136 1.25 -7.95 2.34
C GLN A 136 1.91 -8.45 1.08
N TRP A 137 3.24 -8.38 1.01
CA TRP A 137 4.00 -8.98 -0.08
C TRP A 137 3.85 -10.50 -0.10
N GLN A 138 3.90 -11.14 1.07
CA GLN A 138 3.72 -12.59 1.20
C GLN A 138 2.29 -13.03 0.87
N ARG A 139 1.29 -12.23 1.27
CA ARG A 139 -0.13 -12.57 1.11
C ARG A 139 -0.77 -12.01 -0.14
N GLN A 140 -0.02 -11.23 -0.94
CA GLN A 140 -0.51 -10.52 -2.11
C GLN A 140 -1.76 -9.68 -1.81
N LYS A 141 -1.70 -8.90 -0.71
CA LYS A 141 -2.82 -8.09 -0.21
C LYS A 141 -2.68 -6.62 -0.58
N PRO A 142 -3.78 -5.94 -0.97
CA PRO A 142 -5.17 -6.41 -0.88
C PRO A 142 -5.55 -7.38 -2.01
N TYR A 143 -4.92 -7.24 -3.18
CA TYR A 143 -4.91 -8.19 -4.29
C TYR A 143 -3.56 -8.10 -5.06
N PRO A 144 -3.17 -9.14 -5.81
CA PRO A 144 -1.83 -9.24 -6.41
C PRO A 144 -1.44 -8.08 -7.33
N GLU A 145 -2.40 -7.55 -8.10
CA GLU A 145 -2.13 -6.57 -9.15
C GLU A 145 -1.86 -5.17 -8.58
N LEU A 146 -2.47 -4.78 -7.45
CA LEU A 146 -2.07 -3.56 -6.74
C LEU A 146 -0.67 -3.71 -6.16
N VAL A 147 -0.38 -4.88 -5.60
CA VAL A 147 0.95 -5.22 -5.10
C VAL A 147 2.00 -5.12 -6.22
N ASN A 148 1.71 -5.69 -7.39
CA ASN A 148 2.60 -5.62 -8.54
C ASN A 148 2.74 -4.20 -9.10
N TYR A 149 1.67 -3.41 -9.10
CA TYR A 149 1.69 -2.00 -9.51
C TYR A 149 2.72 -1.20 -8.70
N PHE A 150 2.70 -1.30 -7.36
CA PHE A 150 3.68 -0.60 -6.53
C PHE A 150 5.06 -1.24 -6.57
N ARG A 151 5.15 -2.58 -6.62
CA ARG A 151 6.43 -3.31 -6.69
C ARG A 151 7.21 -3.01 -7.97
N ALA A 152 6.53 -2.62 -9.06
CA ALA A 152 7.18 -2.21 -10.29
C ALA A 152 7.91 -0.85 -10.16
N GLY A 153 7.54 -0.03 -9.17
CA GLY A 153 8.25 1.20 -8.83
C GLY A 153 9.40 0.97 -7.86
N GLU A 154 10.22 2.01 -7.66
CA GLU A 154 11.28 2.00 -6.64
C GLU A 154 10.74 2.53 -5.30
N PRO A 155 11.00 1.84 -4.17
CA PRO A 155 10.67 2.36 -2.87
C PRO A 155 11.54 3.58 -2.55
N VAL A 156 10.93 4.64 -2.03
CA VAL A 156 11.64 5.85 -1.56
C VAL A 156 12.35 5.63 -0.23
N PHE A 157 11.92 4.61 0.53
CA PHE A 157 12.53 4.19 1.78
C PHE A 157 12.24 2.72 2.06
N THR A 158 13.22 2.01 2.60
CA THR A 158 13.10 0.59 2.96
C THR A 158 13.69 0.35 4.33
N VAL A 159 12.91 -0.29 5.18
CA VAL A 159 13.36 -0.85 6.46
C VAL A 159 13.73 -2.30 6.24
N LYS A 160 14.94 -2.69 6.65
CA LYS A 160 15.46 -4.06 6.48
C LYS A 160 15.72 -4.73 7.82
N VAL A 161 15.42 -6.02 7.86
CA VAL A 161 15.67 -6.89 9.02
C VAL A 161 16.79 -7.87 8.70
N GLY A 162 17.84 -7.83 9.51
CA GLY A 162 18.98 -8.75 9.40
C GLY A 162 18.65 -10.16 9.90
N SER A 163 19.56 -11.11 9.65
CA SER A 163 19.38 -12.53 10.03
C SER A 163 19.12 -12.77 11.52
N LEU A 164 19.59 -11.86 12.38
CA LEU A 164 19.43 -11.90 13.84
C LEU A 164 18.23 -11.08 14.35
N GLY A 165 17.37 -10.59 13.46
CA GLY A 165 16.18 -9.81 13.82
C GLY A 165 16.42 -8.30 14.00
N SER A 166 17.65 -7.82 14.02
CA SER A 166 17.89 -6.37 14.12
C SER A 166 17.32 -5.61 12.91
N VAL A 167 16.48 -4.62 13.18
CA VAL A 167 15.93 -3.69 12.19
C VAL A 167 16.91 -2.52 12.04
N SER A 168 17.61 -2.45 10.89
CA SER A 168 18.57 -1.41 10.44
C SER A 168 19.70 -2.01 9.56
N GLY A 169 19.70 -3.33 9.33
CA GLY A 169 20.78 -3.99 8.57
C GLY A 169 20.77 -3.61 7.09
N GLN A 170 21.93 -3.19 6.54
CA GLN A 170 22.07 -2.94 5.09
C GLN A 170 21.81 -4.20 4.25
N ASN A 171 22.16 -5.37 4.82
CA ASN A 171 21.87 -6.70 4.30
C ASN A 171 20.76 -7.33 5.14
N GLY A 172 19.62 -7.62 4.52
CA GLY A 172 18.45 -8.12 5.23
C GLY A 172 17.24 -8.28 4.33
N VAL A 173 16.17 -8.82 4.91
CA VAL A 173 14.86 -8.95 4.25
C VAL A 173 14.19 -7.58 4.27
N ASN A 174 13.65 -7.14 3.12
CA ASN A 174 12.83 -5.93 3.06
C ASN A 174 11.58 -6.15 3.89
N TRP A 175 11.42 -5.33 4.91
CA TRP A 175 10.44 -5.53 5.98
C TRP A 175 9.29 -4.54 5.91
N VAL A 176 9.65 -3.27 5.70
CA VAL A 176 8.74 -2.17 5.40
C VAL A 176 9.28 -1.47 4.17
N GLU A 177 8.42 -1.18 3.20
CA GLU A 177 8.77 -0.42 2.01
C GLU A 177 7.78 0.72 1.81
N VAL A 178 8.33 1.92 1.62
CA VAL A 178 7.57 3.14 1.41
C VAL A 178 7.65 3.51 -0.05
N TYR A 179 6.52 3.69 -0.70
CA TYR A 179 6.42 4.11 -2.10
C TYR A 179 5.77 5.47 -2.18
N LYS A 180 6.22 6.29 -3.14
CA LYS A 180 5.46 7.46 -3.55
C LYS A 180 4.22 6.99 -4.27
N ALA A 181 3.06 7.47 -3.85
CA ALA A 181 1.80 7.17 -4.51
C ALA A 181 1.41 8.28 -5.50
N PRO A 182 0.44 8.01 -6.40
CA PRO A 182 -0.01 8.99 -7.36
C PRO A 182 -0.54 10.29 -6.76
N ALA A 183 -1.00 10.27 -5.50
CA ALA A 183 -1.75 11.36 -4.86
C ALA A 183 -2.97 11.76 -5.72
N ALA A 184 -3.71 10.75 -6.18
CA ALA A 184 -4.87 10.90 -7.05
C ALA A 184 -6.14 11.26 -6.25
N GLN A 185 -7.11 11.89 -6.89
CA GLN A 185 -8.45 12.06 -6.34
C GLN A 185 -9.19 10.71 -6.35
N SER A 186 -9.70 10.28 -5.19
CA SER A 186 -10.47 9.04 -5.08
C SER A 186 -11.81 9.16 -5.82
N ALA A 187 -12.24 8.09 -6.48
CA ALA A 187 -13.57 8.00 -7.08
C ALA A 187 -14.51 7.19 -6.17
N SER A 188 -15.30 7.88 -5.35
CA SER A 188 -16.11 7.31 -4.27
C SER A 188 -17.43 6.66 -4.73
N GLY A 189 -17.84 6.83 -5.99
CA GLY A 189 -19.13 6.39 -6.53
C GLY A 189 -19.29 4.95 -7.00
N GLY A 190 -18.40 4.02 -6.64
CA GLY A 190 -18.44 2.67 -7.22
C GLY A 190 -18.45 2.69 -8.76
N PRO A 191 -17.57 3.46 -9.43
CA PRO A 191 -17.66 3.66 -10.86
C PRO A 191 -17.14 2.38 -11.51
N LYS A 192 -18.04 1.43 -11.69
CA LYS A 192 -17.77 0.11 -12.20
C LYS A 192 -18.70 -0.12 -13.37
N ILE A 193 -18.09 -0.42 -14.49
CA ILE A 193 -18.77 -0.98 -15.63
C ILE A 193 -18.69 -2.48 -15.40
N GLU A 194 -19.81 -3.08 -15.00
CA GLU A 194 -19.85 -4.47 -14.55
C GLU A 194 -19.18 -5.39 -15.57
N GLY A 195 -18.24 -6.20 -15.10
CA GLY A 195 -17.48 -7.13 -15.95
C GLY A 195 -16.46 -6.48 -16.88
N VAL A 196 -16.22 -5.17 -16.82
CA VAL A 196 -15.28 -4.48 -17.73
C VAL A 196 -14.18 -3.76 -16.96
N ALA A 197 -14.51 -2.72 -16.19
CA ALA A 197 -13.52 -1.91 -15.49
C ALA A 197 -14.12 -1.19 -14.29
N GLN A 198 -13.28 -0.84 -13.33
CA GLN A 198 -13.61 0.01 -12.20
C GLN A 198 -12.65 1.19 -12.13
N LEU A 199 -13.17 2.40 -12.08
CA LEU A 199 -12.38 3.60 -11.79
C LEU A 199 -12.08 3.65 -10.29
N LEU A 200 -10.79 3.57 -9.97
CA LEU A 200 -10.29 3.65 -8.60
C LEU A 200 -10.04 5.09 -8.20
N ALA A 201 -9.35 5.83 -9.06
CA ALA A 201 -8.96 7.21 -8.84
C ALA A 201 -8.74 7.94 -10.18
N TYR A 202 -8.67 9.26 -10.14
CA TYR A 202 -8.21 10.08 -11.26
C TYR A 202 -7.24 11.13 -10.75
N LYS A 203 -6.34 11.59 -11.60
CA LYS A 203 -5.43 12.69 -11.28
C LYS A 203 -5.54 13.72 -12.38
N ILE A 204 -6.05 14.89 -12.06
CA ILE A 204 -6.09 16.04 -12.96
C ILE A 204 -5.02 17.06 -12.57
N ALA A 205 -4.20 17.46 -13.54
CA ALA A 205 -3.22 18.52 -13.40
C ALA A 205 -3.94 19.87 -13.48
N GLY A 206 -3.69 20.72 -12.49
CA GLY A 206 -4.14 22.11 -12.44
C GLY A 206 -3.30 22.85 -11.42
N ARG A 207 -3.60 24.14 -11.20
CA ARG A 207 -2.88 24.89 -10.16
C ARG A 207 -3.37 24.44 -8.79
N LYS A 208 -2.45 23.98 -7.95
CA LYS A 208 -2.75 23.62 -6.56
C LYS A 208 -2.80 24.89 -5.71
N GLU A 209 -3.98 25.24 -5.21
CA GLU A 209 -4.15 26.27 -4.18
C GLU A 209 -4.96 25.69 -3.02
N ALA A 210 -4.43 25.81 -1.79
CA ALA A 210 -5.11 25.39 -0.57
C ALA A 210 -5.73 23.97 -0.63
N ASN A 211 -5.00 23.01 -1.21
CA ASN A 211 -5.40 21.60 -1.34
C ASN A 211 -6.57 21.33 -2.32
N GLN A 212 -6.91 22.29 -3.18
CA GLN A 212 -7.84 22.12 -4.30
C GLN A 212 -7.10 22.26 -5.64
N VAL A 213 -7.56 21.50 -6.64
CA VAL A 213 -7.11 21.68 -8.02
C VAL A 213 -7.98 22.76 -8.65
N ARG A 214 -7.35 23.86 -9.07
CA ARG A 214 -7.99 24.91 -9.85
C ARG A 214 -7.70 24.75 -11.32
N LEU A 215 -8.77 24.89 -12.08
CA LEU A 215 -8.77 24.82 -13.53
C LEU A 215 -9.16 26.19 -14.11
N PHE A 216 -8.74 26.46 -15.35
CA PHE A 216 -8.98 27.72 -16.04
C PHE A 216 -9.62 27.49 -17.42
N PRO A 217 -10.58 28.34 -17.82
CA PRO A 217 -11.15 28.29 -19.16
C PRO A 217 -10.06 28.35 -20.25
N GLY A 218 -10.22 27.55 -21.29
CA GLY A 218 -9.28 27.48 -22.42
C GLY A 218 -7.98 26.71 -22.14
N GLU A 219 -7.77 26.18 -20.94
CA GLU A 219 -6.57 25.39 -20.65
C GLU A 219 -6.66 23.94 -21.14
N GLU A 220 -5.50 23.31 -21.30
CA GLU A 220 -5.38 21.88 -21.57
C GLU A 220 -4.85 21.19 -20.30
N ALA A 221 -5.74 20.51 -19.59
CA ALA A 221 -5.43 19.85 -18.34
C ALA A 221 -5.07 18.37 -18.57
N ALA A 222 -3.86 17.97 -18.15
CA ALA A 222 -3.46 16.57 -18.19
C ALA A 222 -4.27 15.77 -17.15
N VAL A 223 -4.88 14.66 -17.56
CA VAL A 223 -5.61 13.76 -16.68
C VAL A 223 -5.07 12.34 -16.81
N THR A 224 -4.88 11.66 -15.69
CA THR A 224 -4.61 10.23 -15.66
C THR A 224 -5.73 9.53 -14.90
N LEU A 225 -6.37 8.56 -15.54
CA LEU A 225 -7.33 7.67 -14.89
C LEU A 225 -6.61 6.44 -14.34
N PHE A 226 -6.98 6.00 -13.16
CA PHE A 226 -6.50 4.76 -12.54
C PHE A 226 -7.64 3.76 -12.52
N LEU A 227 -7.55 2.77 -13.41
CA LEU A 227 -8.61 1.79 -13.66
C LEU A 227 -8.16 0.41 -13.20
N ARG A 228 -9.02 -0.31 -12.50
CA ARG A 228 -8.90 -1.76 -12.31
C ARG A 228 -9.67 -2.46 -13.42
N ILE A 229 -8.99 -3.27 -14.21
CA ILE A 229 -9.62 -4.04 -15.28
C ILE A 229 -10.31 -5.27 -14.69
N LEU A 230 -11.60 -5.46 -14.98
CA LEU A 230 -12.40 -6.56 -14.43
C LEU A 230 -12.76 -7.60 -15.50
N GLY A 231 -12.73 -7.22 -16.76
CA GLY A 231 -12.93 -8.10 -17.92
C GLY A 231 -12.51 -7.39 -19.20
N PRO A 232 -12.69 -8.04 -20.37
CA PRO A 232 -12.15 -7.54 -21.62
C PRO A 232 -12.71 -6.15 -21.95
N LEU A 233 -11.80 -5.20 -22.20
CA LEU A 233 -12.18 -3.92 -22.78
C LEU A 233 -12.52 -4.15 -24.26
N PRO A 234 -13.65 -3.63 -24.77
CA PRO A 234 -13.95 -3.72 -26.20
C PRO A 234 -12.84 -3.07 -27.03
N GLU A 235 -12.38 -3.73 -28.09
CA GLU A 235 -11.14 -3.40 -28.85
C GLU A 235 -11.02 -1.95 -29.34
N LYS A 236 -12.14 -1.24 -29.46
CA LYS A 236 -12.19 0.12 -29.98
C LYS A 236 -12.90 1.11 -29.05
N THR A 237 -13.15 0.70 -27.80
CA THR A 237 -13.70 1.65 -26.84
C THR A 237 -12.66 2.67 -26.44
N THR A 238 -13.11 3.92 -26.37
CA THR A 238 -12.33 5.02 -25.83
C THR A 238 -12.98 5.46 -24.53
N ILE A 239 -12.16 5.84 -23.55
CA ILE A 239 -12.68 6.55 -22.40
C ILE A 239 -12.80 8.01 -22.79
N HIS A 240 -13.90 8.63 -22.41
CA HIS A 240 -14.12 10.06 -22.50
C HIS A 240 -14.23 10.64 -21.11
N VAL A 241 -13.59 11.79 -20.93
CA VAL A 241 -13.58 12.56 -19.68
C VAL A 241 -14.19 13.93 -19.93
N SER A 242 -14.96 14.44 -18.98
CA SER A 242 -15.55 15.77 -19.02
C SER A 242 -15.70 16.35 -17.61
N LEU A 243 -16.03 17.64 -17.54
CA LEU A 243 -16.47 18.33 -16.33
C LEU A 243 -17.99 18.49 -16.37
N ALA A 244 -18.69 17.81 -15.46
CA ALA A 244 -20.14 17.92 -15.33
C ALA A 244 -20.50 19.08 -14.40
N ASP A 245 -21.31 20.02 -14.90
CA ASP A 245 -21.94 21.04 -14.09
C ASP A 245 -23.06 20.39 -13.25
N PRO A 246 -22.95 20.38 -11.91
CA PRO A 246 -23.94 19.73 -11.05
C PRO A 246 -25.30 20.46 -11.01
N VAL A 247 -25.37 21.72 -11.45
CA VAL A 247 -26.58 22.53 -11.48
C VAL A 247 -27.24 22.49 -12.84
N ALA A 248 -26.47 22.75 -13.91
CA ALA A 248 -27.00 22.78 -15.27
C ALA A 248 -27.10 21.38 -15.91
N GLY A 249 -26.42 20.37 -15.34
CA GLY A 249 -26.34 19.01 -15.90
C GLY A 249 -25.59 18.93 -17.24
N THR A 250 -24.85 19.98 -17.58
CA THR A 250 -24.11 20.08 -18.85
C THR A 250 -22.68 19.59 -18.65
N ASN A 251 -22.19 18.79 -19.60
CA ASN A 251 -20.81 18.31 -19.60
C ASN A 251 -19.94 19.20 -20.49
N TYR A 252 -18.78 19.59 -19.97
CA TYR A 252 -17.82 20.45 -20.64
C TYR A 252 -16.48 19.73 -20.86
N GLY A 253 -15.79 20.16 -21.90
CA GLY A 253 -14.44 19.73 -22.21
C GLY A 253 -14.37 18.66 -23.29
N MET A 254 -13.26 18.68 -24.02
CA MET A 254 -12.95 17.71 -25.07
C MET A 254 -11.78 16.85 -24.62
N TRP A 255 -12.06 15.57 -24.43
CA TRP A 255 -11.05 14.59 -24.06
C TRP A 255 -10.24 14.12 -25.28
N ARG A 256 -8.91 14.05 -25.10
CA ARG A 256 -7.98 13.48 -26.06
C ARG A 256 -7.09 12.47 -25.34
N SER A 257 -7.24 11.19 -25.65
CA SER A 257 -6.32 10.15 -25.19
C SER A 257 -5.90 9.25 -26.32
N THR A 258 -4.76 8.59 -26.16
CA THR A 258 -4.44 7.43 -26.98
C THR A 258 -5.37 6.28 -26.61
N PRO A 259 -5.91 5.53 -27.59
CA PRO A 259 -6.63 4.30 -27.31
C PRO A 259 -5.77 3.34 -26.50
N TRP A 260 -6.40 2.54 -25.64
CA TRP A 260 -5.69 1.51 -24.89
C TRP A 260 -5.12 0.46 -25.83
N LYS A 261 -3.84 0.13 -25.64
CA LYS A 261 -3.10 -0.87 -26.44
C LYS A 261 -2.50 -2.00 -25.59
N GLY A 262 -2.81 -2.05 -24.31
CA GLY A 262 -2.22 -3.03 -23.40
C GLY A 262 -2.97 -4.36 -23.38
N GLU A 263 -2.25 -5.42 -23.04
CA GLU A 263 -2.85 -6.73 -22.84
C GLU A 263 -3.85 -6.72 -21.68
N TRP A 264 -4.96 -7.43 -21.89
CA TRP A 264 -5.97 -7.64 -20.87
C TRP A 264 -5.46 -8.61 -19.81
N GLN A 265 -5.58 -8.19 -18.55
CA GLN A 265 -5.34 -9.02 -17.38
C GLN A 265 -6.34 -8.62 -16.31
N VAL A 266 -7.01 -9.61 -15.71
CA VAL A 266 -7.94 -9.39 -14.60
C VAL A 266 -7.22 -8.70 -13.45
N ASP A 267 -7.90 -7.76 -12.81
CA ASP A 267 -7.47 -6.96 -11.66
C ASP A 267 -6.29 -6.01 -11.92
N LYS A 268 -5.72 -6.01 -13.14
CA LYS A 268 -4.62 -5.15 -13.50
C LYS A 268 -5.02 -3.69 -13.34
N ILE A 269 -4.13 -2.93 -12.70
CA ILE A 269 -4.26 -1.48 -12.61
C ILE A 269 -3.65 -0.87 -13.86
N VAL A 270 -4.44 -0.04 -14.52
CA VAL A 270 -4.08 0.66 -15.73
C VAL A 270 -4.13 2.16 -15.46
N GLU A 271 -3.02 2.82 -15.77
CA GLU A 271 -2.96 4.26 -15.91
C GLU A 271 -3.35 4.64 -17.34
N TRP A 272 -4.43 5.38 -17.49
CA TRP A 272 -4.89 5.87 -18.79
C TRP A 272 -4.74 7.39 -18.85
N PRO A 273 -3.63 7.90 -19.41
CA PRO A 273 -3.39 9.32 -19.55
C PRO A 273 -4.14 9.92 -20.74
N GLY A 274 -4.46 11.20 -20.64
CA GLY A 274 -4.97 12.01 -21.73
C GLY A 274 -5.03 13.48 -21.35
N GLN A 275 -5.59 14.28 -22.25
CA GLN A 275 -5.72 15.72 -22.14
C GLN A 275 -7.19 16.12 -22.16
N LEU A 276 -7.60 16.93 -21.21
CA LEU A 276 -8.92 17.53 -21.17
C LEU A 276 -8.80 18.99 -21.59
N LEU A 277 -9.28 19.30 -22.80
CA LEU A 277 -9.31 20.68 -23.32
C LEU A 277 -10.57 21.36 -22.83
N LEU A 278 -10.42 22.39 -22.01
CA LEU A 278 -11.54 23.16 -21.48
C LEU A 278 -11.96 24.26 -22.47
N PRO A 279 -13.27 24.51 -22.67
CA PRO A 279 -13.74 25.61 -23.49
C PRO A 279 -13.26 26.96 -22.93
N ALA A 280 -13.00 27.93 -23.82
CA ALA A 280 -12.59 29.28 -23.40
C ALA A 280 -13.73 30.07 -22.75
N ASP A 281 -14.97 29.68 -23.01
CA ASP A 281 -16.21 30.22 -22.46
C ASP A 281 -16.78 29.37 -21.32
N LEU A 282 -15.97 28.44 -20.76
CA LEU A 282 -16.36 27.64 -19.62
C LEU A 282 -16.71 28.55 -18.43
N PRO A 283 -17.95 28.49 -17.90
CA PRO A 283 -18.33 29.33 -16.77
C PRO A 283 -17.46 29.04 -15.54
N SER A 284 -17.14 30.07 -14.76
CA SER A 284 -16.50 29.86 -13.46
C SER A 284 -17.49 29.19 -12.51
N GLY A 285 -17.04 28.20 -11.75
CA GLY A 285 -17.91 27.42 -10.90
C GLY A 285 -17.29 26.12 -10.40
N ASP A 286 -18.10 25.35 -9.69
CA ASP A 286 -17.71 24.04 -9.19
C ASP A 286 -18.26 22.95 -10.10
N TYR A 287 -17.37 22.09 -10.57
CA TYR A 287 -17.65 21.01 -11.50
C TYR A 287 -17.34 19.66 -10.88
N ARG A 288 -18.01 18.61 -11.35
CA ARG A 288 -17.66 17.23 -11.04
C ARG A 288 -16.85 16.63 -12.17
N PHE A 289 -15.87 15.82 -11.82
CA PHE A 289 -15.26 14.93 -12.79
C PHE A 289 -16.35 14.00 -13.36
N ALA A 290 -16.31 13.72 -14.66
CA ALA A 290 -17.19 12.77 -15.34
C ALA A 290 -16.37 11.91 -16.28
N ALA A 291 -16.58 10.60 -16.28
CA ALA A 291 -15.91 9.68 -17.20
C ALA A 291 -16.89 8.64 -17.75
N SER A 292 -16.74 8.28 -19.02
CA SER A 292 -17.60 7.31 -19.72
C SER A 292 -16.79 6.45 -20.69
N LEU A 293 -17.23 5.22 -20.94
CA LEU A 293 -16.79 4.44 -22.09
C LEU A 293 -17.70 4.77 -23.28
N GLN A 294 -17.09 5.10 -24.42
CA GLN A 294 -17.78 5.34 -25.68
C GLN A 294 -17.33 4.33 -26.74
N ASN A 295 -18.27 3.98 -27.62
CA ASN A 295 -18.00 3.16 -28.81
C ASN A 295 -17.49 4.00 -29.99
N ASP A 296 -17.21 3.36 -31.13
CA ASP A 296 -16.72 4.01 -32.36
C ASP A 296 -17.64 5.13 -32.89
N SER A 297 -18.93 5.08 -32.58
CA SER A 297 -19.90 6.12 -32.97
C SER A 297 -19.93 7.32 -32.03
N GLY A 298 -19.13 7.31 -30.95
CA GLY A 298 -19.14 8.34 -29.90
C GLY A 298 -20.34 8.22 -28.96
N ALA A 299 -21.08 7.11 -29.01
CA ALA A 299 -22.19 6.88 -28.09
C ALA A 299 -21.64 6.33 -26.78
N ALA A 300 -22.05 6.93 -25.65
CA ALA A 300 -21.77 6.41 -24.32
C ALA A 300 -22.42 5.02 -24.17
N VAL A 301 -21.60 4.00 -23.99
CA VAL A 301 -22.05 2.63 -23.74
C VAL A 301 -22.11 2.32 -22.25
N ALA A 302 -21.35 3.05 -21.44
CA ALA A 302 -21.38 2.98 -19.99
C ALA A 302 -20.73 4.22 -19.37
N GLU A 303 -21.16 4.59 -18.17
CA GLU A 303 -20.61 5.71 -17.42
C GLU A 303 -19.99 5.23 -16.11
N PHE A 304 -18.87 5.86 -15.75
CA PHE A 304 -18.30 5.74 -14.42
C PHE A 304 -19.10 6.69 -13.52
N ALA A 305 -20.08 6.14 -12.79
CA ALA A 305 -20.89 6.92 -11.87
C ALA A 305 -20.01 7.58 -10.79
N ILE A 306 -19.96 8.90 -10.79
CA ILE A 306 -19.20 9.70 -9.82
C ILE A 306 -20.19 10.19 -8.76
N SER A 307 -19.83 10.03 -7.49
CA SER A 307 -20.69 10.30 -6.36
C SER A 307 -20.82 11.79 -6.10
N GLU A 308 -21.94 12.22 -5.50
CA GLU A 308 -22.04 13.56 -4.92
C GLU A 308 -20.98 13.84 -3.84
N LYS A 309 -20.41 12.78 -3.25
CA LYS A 309 -19.33 12.86 -2.25
C LYS A 309 -17.95 13.08 -2.85
N ASP A 310 -17.80 12.94 -4.17
CA ASP A 310 -16.53 13.20 -4.85
C ASP A 310 -16.18 14.70 -4.80
N PRO A 311 -14.88 15.03 -4.68
CA PRO A 311 -14.45 16.41 -4.57
C PRO A 311 -14.83 17.20 -5.82
N LEU A 312 -15.29 18.44 -5.59
CA LEU A 312 -15.56 19.39 -6.66
C LEU A 312 -14.24 19.96 -7.20
N LEU A 313 -14.19 20.14 -8.52
CA LEU A 313 -13.12 20.80 -9.24
C LEU A 313 -13.57 22.24 -9.51
N ARG A 314 -12.75 23.21 -9.10
CA ARG A 314 -13.10 24.62 -9.23
C ARG A 314 -12.51 25.19 -10.51
N VAL A 315 -13.36 25.78 -11.34
CA VAL A 315 -12.97 26.55 -12.53
C VAL A 315 -13.06 28.04 -12.19
N GLU A 316 -12.00 28.79 -12.48
CA GLU A 316 -11.92 30.24 -12.24
C GLU A 316 -11.85 31.05 -13.53
#